data_AF-A0A928DY01-F1
#
_entry.id   AF-A0A928DY01-F1
#
_cell.length_a   1.000
_cell.length_b   1.000
_cell.length_c   1.000
_cell.angle_alpha   90.00
_cell.angle_beta   90.00
_cell.angle_gamma   90.00
#
_symmetry.space_group_name_H-M   'P 1'
#
loop_
_entity.id
_entity.type
_entity.pdbx_description
1 polymer ?
#
loop_
_entity_poly.entity_id
_entity_poly.type
_entity_poly.pdbx_seq_one_letter_code
_entity_poly.pdbx_strand_id
1 'polypeptide(L)' 'MPRPITMFTGQWGDLNLETIASRMSEFGYEGLELACGANDHFDIHKVLEDDNYWTEK' A
#
# COMPACT_ATOMS: atom_id res chain seq x y z
N MET A 1 1.22 24.96 -3.33
CA MET A 1 0.76 23.85 -2.47
C MET A 1 2.00 23.16 -1.91
N PRO A 2 2.04 22.81 -0.62
CA PRO A 2 3.10 21.95 -0.08
C PRO A 2 3.06 20.59 -0.79
N ARG A 3 4.21 19.92 -0.89
CA ARG A 3 4.29 18.58 -1.49
C ARG A 3 3.70 17.57 -0.50
N PRO A 4 2.88 16.60 -0.95
CA PRO A 4 2.35 15.58 -0.06
C PRO A 4 3.45 14.81 0.65
N ILE A 5 3.26 14.52 1.95
CA ILE A 5 4.15 13.65 2.71
C ILE A 5 3.56 12.25 2.79
N THR A 6 4.27 11.27 2.24
CA THR A 6 3.82 9.87 2.14
C THR A 6 4.66 8.94 3.01
N MET A 7 4.04 7.87 3.52
CA MET A 7 4.75 6.82 4.27
C MET A 7 5.07 5.63 3.37
N PHE A 8 6.34 5.19 3.38
CA PHE A 8 6.74 3.91 2.77
C PHE A 8 6.37 2.73 3.67
N THR A 9 5.69 1.74 3.11
CA THR A 9 5.08 0.66 3.90
C THR A 9 5.98 -0.56 4.12
N GLY A 10 7.21 -0.59 3.57
CA GLY A 10 8.08 -1.78 3.64
C GLY A 10 8.61 -2.13 5.03
N GLN A 11 8.60 -1.18 5.98
CA GLN A 11 8.92 -1.46 7.39
C GLN A 11 7.76 -2.12 8.16
N TRP A 12 6.59 -2.25 7.53
CA TRP A 12 5.33 -2.60 8.19
C TRP A 12 4.65 -3.83 7.58
N GLY A 13 5.41 -4.70 6.90
CA GLY A 13 4.87 -5.90 6.23
C GLY A 13 4.26 -6.94 7.18
N ASP A 14 4.44 -6.77 8.49
CA ASP A 14 3.75 -7.54 9.53
C ASP A 14 2.29 -7.11 9.73
N LEU A 15 1.90 -5.94 9.23
CA LEU A 15 0.54 -5.40 9.29
C LEU A 15 -0.17 -5.51 7.94
N ASN A 16 -1.50 -5.55 7.95
CA ASN A 16 -2.28 -5.47 6.72
C ASN A 16 -2.42 -4.01 6.23
N LEU A 17 -2.73 -3.85 4.93
CA LEU A 17 -2.82 -2.54 4.27
C LEU A 17 -3.86 -1.62 4.92
N GLU A 18 -5.01 -2.16 5.32
CA GLU A 18 -6.08 -1.39 5.98
C GLU A 18 -5.60 -0.81 7.33
N THR A 19 -4.88 -1.61 8.12
CA THR A 19 -4.34 -1.20 9.41
C THR A 19 -3.31 -0.09 9.25
N ILE A 20 -2.37 -0.22 8.29
CA ILE A 20 -1.34 0.81 8.09
C ILE A 20 -1.95 2.08 7.49
N ALA A 21 -2.92 1.97 6.58
CA ALA A 21 -3.61 3.13 5.99
C ALA A 21 -4.35 3.94 7.05
N SER A 22 -5.10 3.27 7.94
CA SER A 22 -5.79 3.92 9.05
C SER A 22 -4.81 4.67 9.96
N ARG A 23 -3.74 3.99 10.41
CA ARG A 23 -2.71 4.60 11.28
C ARG A 23 -2.00 5.78 10.61
N MET A 24 -1.63 5.66 9.33
CA MET A 24 -0.92 6.74 8.63
C MET A 24 -1.81 7.96 8.43
N SER A 25 -3.11 7.77 8.19
CA SER A 25 -4.08 8.87 8.19
C SER A 25 -4.18 9.55 9.56
N GLU A 26 -4.23 8.77 10.65
CA GLU A 26 -4.25 9.32 12.02
C GLU A 26 -2.98 10.12 12.35
N PHE A 27 -1.84 9.71 11.80
CA PHE A 27 -0.56 10.40 11.98
C PHE A 27 -0.37 11.64 11.09
N GLY A 28 -1.29 11.88 10.15
CA GLY A 28 -1.26 13.04 9.26
C GLY A 28 -0.43 12.86 7.98
N TYR A 29 -0.10 11.62 7.59
CA TYR A 29 0.43 11.36 6.26
C TYR A 29 -0.66 11.51 5.20
N GLU A 30 -0.28 12.02 4.04
CA GLU A 30 -1.18 12.34 2.93
C GLU A 30 -1.24 11.22 1.89
N GLY A 31 -0.46 10.14 2.08
CA GLY A 31 -0.49 8.97 1.21
C GLY A 31 0.47 7.87 1.64
N LEU A 32 0.46 6.78 0.89
CA LEU A 32 1.29 5.60 1.10
C LEU A 32 2.11 5.30 -0.15
N GLU A 33 3.37 4.90 0.06
CA GLU A 33 4.20 4.23 -0.95
C GLU A 33 4.19 2.73 -0.63
N LEU A 34 3.48 1.96 -1.46
CA LEU A 34 3.24 0.54 -1.21
C LEU A 34 4.49 -0.30 -1.52
N ALA A 35 5.02 -0.99 -0.51
CA ALA A 35 6.02 -2.02 -0.71
C ALA A 35 5.45 -3.19 -1.54
N CYS A 36 6.32 -3.82 -2.33
CA CYS A 36 5.97 -4.89 -3.27
C CYS A 36 6.79 -6.16 -2.98
N GLY A 37 6.12 -7.30 -2.80
CA GLY A 37 6.76 -8.57 -2.44
C GLY A 37 5.84 -9.55 -1.68
N ALA A 38 6.37 -10.74 -1.36
CA ALA A 38 5.57 -11.89 -0.87
C ALA A 38 4.88 -11.68 0.50
N ASN A 39 5.36 -10.74 1.32
CA ASN A 39 4.76 -10.35 2.60
C ASN A 39 4.47 -8.84 2.63
N ASP A 40 4.34 -8.22 1.46
CA ASP A 40 4.14 -6.77 1.36
C ASP A 40 2.69 -6.41 1.02
N HIS A 41 2.44 -5.11 1.01
CA HIS A 41 1.12 -4.51 0.82
C HIS A 41 0.63 -4.55 -0.63
N PHE A 42 1.47 -4.89 -1.59
CA PHE A 42 1.12 -5.02 -3.01
C PHE A 42 1.79 -6.24 -3.64
N ASP A 43 0.99 -7.17 -4.15
CA ASP A 43 1.46 -8.41 -4.76
C ASP A 43 1.59 -8.23 -6.28
N ILE A 44 2.82 -7.97 -6.73
CA ILE A 44 3.13 -7.76 -8.15
C ILE A 44 2.91 -9.01 -9.00
N HIS A 45 3.07 -10.21 -8.43
CA HIS A 45 2.91 -11.46 -9.18
C HIS A 45 1.44 -11.67 -9.55
N LYS A 46 0.54 -11.44 -8.59
CA LYS A 46 -0.90 -11.49 -8.86
C LYS A 46 -1.31 -10.51 -9.96
N VAL A 47 -0.76 -9.30 -9.96
CA VAL A 47 -1.04 -8.29 -11.00
C VAL A 47 -0.60 -8.75 -12.38
N LEU A 48 0.52 -9.48 -12.47
CA LEU A 48 1.09 -9.94 -13.74
C LEU A 48 0.49 -11.25 -14.25
N GLU A 49 -0.02 -12.10 -13.35
CA GLU A 49 -0.49 -13.44 -13.67
C GLU A 49 -2.02 -13.54 -13.80
N ASP A 50 -2.77 -12.63 -13.19
CA ASP A 50 -4.23 -12.61 -13.22
C ASP A 50 -4.72 -11.44 -14.10
N ASP A 51 -5.13 -11.76 -15.33
CA ASP A 51 -5.77 -10.80 -16.26
C ASP A 51 -7.06 -10.18 -15.68
N ASN A 52 -7.65 -10.82 -14.65
CA ASN A 52 -8.82 -10.32 -13.95
C ASN A 52 -8.49 -9.61 -12.63
N TYR A 53 -7.22 -9.38 -12.30
CA TYR A 53 -6.81 -8.71 -11.05
C TYR A 53 -7.52 -7.36 -10.83
N TRP A 54 -7.88 -6.67 -11.93
CA TRP A 54 -8.55 -5.36 -11.92
C TRP A 54 -9.98 -5.38 -12.51
N THR A 55 -10.81 -6.39 -12.23
CA THR A 55 -12.15 -6.51 -12.84
C THR A 55 -13.30 -5.73 -12.19
N GLU A 56 -13.05 -4.82 -11.24
CA GLU A 56 -14.13 -3.98 -10.66
C GLU A 56 -13.91 -2.49 -10.89
N LYS A 57 -15.02 -1.81 -11.21
CA LYS A 57 -15.15 -0.37 -11.39
C LYS A 57 -16.29 0.16 -10.53
#